data_AF-A0A849PS47-F1
#
_entry.id   AF-A0A849PS47-F1
#
_cell.length_a   1.000
_cell.length_b   1.000
_cell.length_c   1.000
_cell.angle_alpha   90.00
_cell.angle_beta   90.00
_cell.angle_gamma   90.00
#
_symmetry.space_group_name_H-M   'P 1'
#
loop_
_entity.id
_entity.type
_entity.pdbx_description
1 polymer ?
#
loop_
_entity_poly.entity_id
_entity_poly.type
_entity_poly.pdbx_seq_one_letter_code
_entity_poly.pdbx_strand_id
1 'polypeptide(L)'
;AYGILNSLIEKGLVSYVIKEDKKIFYASDTSNLLKEIDEKREKTLALITKLESIKQKPVEERSVKVYEGKAGLKVYARDLLESDMFYTLGGGGKEIFEELKYQYPQYLKALSKKNMKGCLITSQDDKEAMKKMYRNTDVRVRALKNINSVASFTIFNNKIAIYSATEKPSVVIIEDRNVSESLKSYFSILWNVSK
;
A
#
# COMPACT_ATOMS: atom_id res chain seq x y z
N ALA A 1 -33.16 -17.58 -12.70
CA ALA A 1 -33.56 -18.08 -11.36
C ALA A 1 -32.80 -19.36 -10.97
N TYR A 2 -32.87 -20.45 -11.75
CA TYR A 2 -32.23 -21.75 -11.40
C TYR A 2 -30.70 -21.72 -11.24
N GLY A 3 -29.97 -20.93 -12.05
CA GLY A 3 -28.51 -20.82 -11.91
C GLY A 3 -28.04 -20.23 -10.58
N ILE A 4 -28.82 -19.30 -10.01
CA ILE A 4 -28.51 -18.70 -8.69
C ILE A 4 -28.73 -19.74 -7.60
N LEU A 5 -29.83 -20.51 -7.66
CA LEU A 5 -30.14 -21.56 -6.70
C LEU A 5 -29.07 -22.66 -6.70
N ASN A 6 -28.59 -23.08 -7.86
CA ASN A 6 -27.50 -24.07 -7.93
C ASN A 6 -26.21 -23.55 -7.29
N SER A 7 -25.83 -22.29 -7.53
CA SER A 7 -24.65 -21.69 -6.88
C SER A 7 -24.81 -21.57 -5.37
N LEU A 8 -26.01 -21.25 -4.88
CA LEU A 8 -26.30 -21.21 -3.44
C LEU A 8 -26.27 -22.61 -2.80
N ILE A 9 -26.66 -23.65 -3.54
CA ILE A 9 -26.53 -25.04 -3.11
C ILE A 9 -25.06 -25.46 -3.01
N GLU A 10 -24.25 -25.15 -4.02
CA GLU A 10 -22.80 -25.43 -4.00
C GLU A 10 -22.09 -24.74 -2.83
N LYS A 11 -22.58 -23.58 -2.41
CA LYS A 11 -22.08 -22.84 -1.23
C LYS A 11 -22.69 -23.30 0.10
N GLY A 12 -23.59 -24.28 0.07
CA GLY A 12 -24.29 -24.77 1.27
C GLY A 12 -25.26 -23.78 1.91
N LEU A 13 -25.63 -22.70 1.20
CA LEU A 13 -26.54 -21.65 1.69
C LEU A 13 -28.01 -21.99 1.44
N VAL A 14 -28.28 -22.91 0.52
CA VAL A 14 -29.61 -23.43 0.21
C VAL A 14 -29.54 -24.95 0.13
N SER A 15 -30.54 -25.63 0.70
CA SER A 15 -30.77 -27.05 0.51
C SER A 15 -32.06 -27.27 -0.30
N TYR A 16 -32.28 -28.47 -0.80
CA TYR A 16 -33.55 -28.81 -1.43
C TYR A 16 -33.98 -30.25 -1.12
N VAL A 17 -35.29 -30.47 -1.17
CA VAL A 17 -35.89 -31.81 -1.16
C VAL A 17 -36.77 -31.97 -2.41
N ILE A 18 -36.99 -33.20 -2.84
CA ILE A 18 -37.89 -33.51 -3.95
C ILE A 18 -39.20 -34.03 -3.36
N LYS A 19 -40.32 -33.37 -3.69
CA LYS A 19 -41.66 -33.78 -3.28
C LYS A 19 -42.57 -33.68 -4.51
N GLU A 20 -43.27 -34.77 -4.85
CA GLU A 20 -44.17 -34.84 -6.02
C GLU A 20 -43.49 -34.34 -7.32
N ASP A 21 -42.29 -34.86 -7.63
CA ASP A 21 -41.47 -34.46 -8.79
C ASP A 21 -41.09 -32.98 -8.89
N LYS A 22 -41.21 -32.22 -7.79
CA LYS A 22 -40.81 -30.81 -7.69
C LYS A 22 -39.71 -30.61 -6.66
N LYS A 23 -38.70 -29.79 -7.01
CA LYS A 23 -37.67 -29.35 -6.06
C LYS A 23 -38.22 -28.23 -5.18
N ILE A 24 -38.25 -28.45 -3.87
CA ILE A 24 -38.58 -27.45 -2.86
C ILE A 24 -37.27 -27.04 -2.18
N PHE A 25 -36.95 -25.74 -2.22
CA PHE A 25 -35.71 -25.18 -1.71
C PHE A 25 -35.92 -24.57 -0.32
N TYR A 26 -34.92 -24.74 0.55
CA TYR A 26 -34.90 -24.18 1.90
C TYR A 26 -33.60 -23.41 2.11
N ALA A 27 -33.67 -22.29 2.85
CA ALA A 27 -32.45 -21.65 3.34
C ALA A 27 -31.75 -22.61 4.32
N SER A 28 -30.45 -22.80 4.14
CA SER A 28 -29.62 -23.51 5.10
C SER A 28 -29.36 -22.63 6.33
N ASP A 29 -28.72 -23.19 7.36
CA ASP A 29 -28.36 -22.43 8.56
C ASP A 29 -27.50 -21.20 8.22
N THR A 30 -27.86 -20.06 8.82
CA THR A 30 -27.12 -18.79 8.67
C THR A 30 -25.64 -18.90 9.04
N SER A 31 -25.26 -19.84 9.91
CA SER A 31 -23.85 -20.11 10.25
C SER A 31 -23.01 -20.52 9.05
N ASN A 32 -23.62 -21.06 7.98
CA ASN A 32 -22.91 -21.49 6.78
C ASN A 32 -22.29 -20.31 6.01
N LEU A 33 -22.80 -19.08 6.17
CA LEU A 33 -22.18 -17.88 5.60
C LEU A 33 -20.79 -17.62 6.17
N LEU A 34 -20.60 -17.85 7.47
CA LEU A 34 -19.31 -17.69 8.14
C LEU A 34 -18.36 -18.82 7.78
N LYS A 35 -18.88 -20.04 7.66
CA LYS A 35 -18.10 -21.23 7.33
C LYS A 35 -17.37 -21.11 5.99
N GLU A 36 -18.01 -20.57 4.95
CA GLU A 36 -17.35 -20.33 3.65
C GLU A 36 -16.16 -19.37 3.77
N ILE A 37 -16.27 -18.35 4.63
CA ILE A 37 -15.21 -17.37 4.88
C ILE A 37 -14.06 -18.01 5.64
N ASP A 38 -14.36 -18.79 6.67
CA ASP A 38 -13.36 -19.48 7.48
C ASP A 38 -12.59 -20.52 6.65
N GLU A 39 -13.28 -21.29 5.81
CA GLU A 39 -12.62 -22.24 4.90
C GLU A 39 -11.68 -21.55 3.90
N LYS A 40 -12.10 -20.41 3.33
CA LYS A 40 -11.21 -19.61 2.47
C LYS A 40 -10.02 -19.06 3.25
N ARG A 41 -10.24 -18.61 4.49
CA ARG A 41 -9.18 -18.11 5.37
C ARG A 41 -8.15 -19.19 5.68
N GLU A 42 -8.59 -20.39 6.05
CA GLU A 42 -7.69 -21.53 6.32
C GLU A 42 -6.90 -21.94 5.09
N LYS A 43 -7.56 -22.08 3.93
CA LYS A 43 -6.86 -22.36 2.65
C LYS A 43 -5.83 -21.29 2.31
N THR A 44 -6.15 -20.03 2.56
CA THR A 44 -5.23 -18.90 2.32
C THR A 44 -4.05 -18.94 3.28
N LEU A 45 -4.27 -19.23 4.57
CA LEU A 45 -3.21 -19.37 5.57
C LEU A 45 -2.25 -20.51 5.21
N ALA A 46 -2.78 -21.67 4.80
CA ALA A 46 -1.95 -22.80 4.35
C ALA A 46 -1.09 -22.44 3.13
N LEU A 47 -1.65 -21.70 2.17
CA LEU A 47 -0.92 -21.19 1.01
C LEU A 47 0.17 -20.20 1.43
N ILE A 48 -0.10 -19.28 2.35
CA ILE A 48 0.89 -18.34 2.90
C ILE A 48 2.06 -19.11 3.51
N THR A 49 1.80 -20.07 4.40
CA THR A 49 2.85 -20.88 5.04
C THR A 49 3.71 -21.62 4.00
N LYS A 50 3.07 -22.22 2.98
CA LYS A 50 3.81 -22.89 1.90
C LYS A 50 4.65 -21.90 1.10
N LEU A 51 4.10 -20.74 0.75
CA LEU A 51 4.84 -19.69 0.03
C LEU A 51 6.01 -19.16 0.87
N GLU A 52 5.85 -19.02 2.18
CA GLU A 52 6.92 -18.64 3.10
C GLU A 52 8.03 -19.70 3.17
N SER A 53 7.69 -21.00 3.14
CA SER A 53 8.69 -22.08 3.13
C SER A 53 9.52 -22.15 1.83
N ILE A 54 8.92 -21.75 0.70
CA ILE A 54 9.61 -21.72 -0.61
C ILE A 54 10.35 -20.40 -0.80
N LYS A 55 9.96 -19.36 -0.05
CA LYS A 55 10.71 -18.13 0.11
C LYS A 55 11.97 -18.41 0.94
N GLN A 56 12.86 -19.26 0.40
CA GLN A 56 14.25 -19.31 0.79
C GLN A 56 14.76 -17.89 0.60
N LYS A 57 14.82 -17.12 1.70
CA LYS A 57 15.50 -15.83 1.69
C LYS A 57 16.97 -16.15 1.56
N PRO A 58 17.65 -15.77 0.47
CA PRO A 58 19.08 -15.70 0.51
C PRO A 58 19.41 -14.68 1.59
N VAL A 59 20.19 -15.15 2.55
CA VAL A 59 20.83 -14.32 3.55
C VAL A 59 21.59 -13.25 2.75
N GLU A 60 21.15 -11.98 2.82
CA GLU A 60 21.65 -10.78 2.11
C GLU A 60 21.04 -10.38 0.74
N GLU A 61 19.85 -10.82 0.36
CA GLU A 61 19.33 -10.44 -0.98
C GLU A 61 18.84 -8.99 -1.08
N ARG A 62 19.71 -8.13 -1.62
CA ARG A 62 19.32 -6.90 -2.31
C ARG A 62 18.21 -7.23 -3.30
N SER A 63 17.03 -6.62 -3.15
CA SER A 63 15.93 -6.88 -4.08
C SER A 63 15.45 -5.59 -4.73
N VAL A 64 15.11 -5.67 -6.02
CA VAL A 64 14.49 -4.59 -6.77
C VAL A 64 13.16 -5.10 -7.30
N LYS A 65 12.06 -4.42 -6.94
CA LYS A 65 10.70 -4.77 -7.36
C LYS A 65 10.09 -3.59 -8.09
N VAL A 66 9.54 -3.86 -9.27
CA VAL A 66 8.84 -2.86 -10.07
C VAL A 66 7.36 -3.17 -10.04
N TYR A 67 6.56 -2.16 -9.71
CA TYR A 67 5.11 -2.25 -9.68
C TYR A 67 4.50 -1.18 -10.59
N GLU A 68 3.63 -1.60 -11.48
CA GLU A 68 2.94 -0.71 -12.40
C GLU A 68 1.53 -0.36 -11.88
N GLY A 69 1.10 0.86 -12.20
CA GLY A 69 -0.24 1.35 -11.90
C GLY A 69 -0.52 1.59 -10.41
N LYS A 70 -1.81 1.75 -10.11
CA LYS A 70 -2.33 2.00 -8.75
C LYS A 70 -1.96 0.91 -7.74
N ALA A 71 -1.75 -0.33 -8.20
CA ALA A 71 -1.39 -1.44 -7.34
C ALA A 71 -0.03 -1.19 -6.67
N GLY A 72 0.93 -0.63 -7.40
CA GLY A 72 2.25 -0.28 -6.86
C GLY A 72 2.18 0.75 -5.73
N LEU A 73 1.36 1.80 -5.91
CA LEU A 73 1.16 2.83 -4.88
C LEU A 73 0.55 2.25 -3.60
N LYS A 74 -0.35 1.27 -3.72
CA LYS A 74 -0.93 0.56 -2.56
C LYS A 74 0.10 -0.31 -1.83
N VAL A 75 0.96 -1.00 -2.56
CA VAL A 75 2.06 -1.79 -1.98
C VAL A 75 3.01 -0.86 -1.24
N TYR A 76 3.45 0.21 -1.89
CA TYR A 76 4.29 1.24 -1.28
C TYR A 76 3.68 1.84 0.00
N ALA A 77 2.42 2.27 -0.04
CA ALA A 77 1.77 2.87 1.12
C ALA A 77 1.69 1.88 2.30
N ARG A 78 1.49 0.59 2.03
CA ARG A 78 1.48 -0.45 3.06
C ARG A 78 2.87 -0.65 3.68
N ASP A 79 3.88 -0.86 2.83
CA ASP A 79 5.27 -1.04 3.25
C ASP A 79 5.78 0.17 4.06
N LEU A 80 5.39 1.38 3.67
CA LEU A 80 5.75 2.60 4.35
C LEU A 80 5.12 2.69 5.75
N LEU A 81 3.85 2.28 5.91
CA LEU A 81 3.15 2.28 7.20
C LEU A 81 3.70 1.26 8.20
N GLU A 82 4.45 0.25 7.74
CA GLU A 82 5.20 -0.65 8.61
C GLU A 82 6.42 0.04 9.24
N SER A 83 6.85 1.18 8.71
CA SER A 83 8.03 1.93 9.18
C SER A 83 7.67 2.96 10.25
N ASP A 84 8.62 3.33 11.10
CA ASP A 84 8.41 4.36 12.13
C ASP A 84 8.82 5.77 11.67
N MET A 85 9.67 5.82 10.63
CA MET A 85 10.17 7.07 10.08
C MET A 85 10.42 6.96 8.57
N PHE A 86 10.24 8.07 7.88
CA PHE A 86 10.54 8.17 6.45
C PHE A 86 11.16 9.52 6.06
N TYR A 87 11.86 9.50 4.93
CA TYR A 87 12.51 10.66 4.33
C TYR A 87 12.15 10.73 2.85
N THR A 88 11.43 11.78 2.43
CA THR A 88 10.93 11.95 1.06
C THR A 88 11.59 13.15 0.40
N LEU A 89 12.20 12.94 -0.77
CA LEU A 89 12.60 14.01 -1.68
C LEU A 89 11.63 14.06 -2.86
N GLY A 90 11.16 15.26 -3.18
CA GLY A 90 10.03 15.48 -4.06
C GLY A 90 8.73 15.50 -3.28
N GLY A 91 7.71 14.83 -3.80
CA GLY A 91 6.32 15.07 -3.42
C GLY A 91 5.84 16.40 -3.97
N GLY A 92 4.53 16.54 -4.18
CA GLY A 92 3.97 17.79 -4.72
C GLY A 92 3.28 17.69 -6.09
N GLY A 93 3.39 16.56 -6.81
CA GLY A 93 2.71 16.42 -8.10
C GLY A 93 1.18 16.39 -7.99
N LYS A 94 0.51 17.27 -8.73
CA LYS A 94 -0.96 17.36 -8.79
C LYS A 94 -1.59 16.01 -9.16
N GLU A 95 -0.92 15.27 -10.04
CA GLU A 95 -1.30 13.97 -10.55
C GLU A 95 -1.29 12.88 -9.47
N ILE A 96 -0.27 12.87 -8.57
CA ILE A 96 -0.23 11.94 -7.40
C ILE A 96 -1.48 12.18 -6.54
N PHE A 97 -1.83 13.44 -6.29
CA PHE A 97 -2.94 13.79 -5.41
C PHE A 97 -4.29 13.49 -6.02
N GLU A 98 -4.45 13.75 -7.32
CA GLU A 98 -5.67 13.42 -8.04
C GLU A 98 -5.90 11.90 -8.07
N GLU A 99 -4.84 11.13 -8.36
CA GLU A 99 -4.93 9.69 -8.52
C GLU A 99 -5.18 8.97 -7.19
N LEU A 100 -4.63 9.52 -6.10
CA LEU A 100 -4.75 8.96 -4.76
C LEU A 100 -5.78 9.68 -3.88
N LYS A 101 -6.57 10.62 -4.40
CA LYS A 101 -7.48 11.49 -3.61
C LYS A 101 -8.39 10.77 -2.61
N TYR A 102 -8.80 9.53 -2.92
CA TYR A 102 -9.64 8.72 -2.03
C TYR A 102 -8.84 7.91 -1.01
N GLN A 103 -7.60 7.54 -1.33
CA GLN A 103 -6.74 6.71 -0.48
C GLN A 103 -5.87 7.56 0.45
N TYR A 104 -5.46 8.75 0.02
CA TYR A 104 -4.59 9.66 0.76
C TYR A 104 -5.16 10.07 2.13
N PRO A 105 -6.46 10.38 2.29
CA PRO A 105 -7.02 10.71 3.61
C PRO A 105 -6.89 9.56 4.61
N GLN A 106 -7.08 8.31 4.16
CA GLN A 106 -6.92 7.13 4.99
C GLN A 106 -5.44 6.92 5.38
N TYR A 107 -4.55 7.14 4.41
CA TYR A 107 -3.11 7.10 4.62
C TYR A 107 -2.64 8.14 5.65
N LEU A 108 -3.02 9.41 5.49
CA LEU A 108 -2.68 10.48 6.44
C LEU A 108 -3.25 10.21 7.85
N LYS A 109 -4.46 9.66 7.94
CA LYS A 109 -5.05 9.23 9.20
C LYS A 109 -4.23 8.11 9.85
N ALA A 110 -3.73 7.16 9.06
CA ALA A 110 -2.87 6.08 9.57
C ALA A 110 -1.52 6.62 10.06
N LEU A 111 -0.90 7.57 9.34
CA LEU A 111 0.32 8.26 9.79
C LEU A 111 0.13 8.95 11.14
N SER A 112 -0.95 9.74 11.24
CA SER A 112 -1.30 10.48 12.45
C SER A 112 -1.54 9.52 13.62
N LYS A 113 -2.32 8.45 13.41
CA LYS A 113 -2.61 7.44 14.45
C LYS A 113 -1.35 6.74 14.97
N LYS A 114 -0.33 6.54 14.12
CA LYS A 114 0.95 5.92 14.51
C LYS A 114 1.96 6.93 15.08
N ASN A 115 1.69 8.24 15.01
CA ASN A 115 2.68 9.30 15.27
C ASN A 115 3.97 9.07 14.46
N MET A 116 3.81 8.67 13.20
CA MET A 116 4.94 8.36 12.32
C MET A 116 5.70 9.63 11.96
N LYS A 117 7.01 9.63 12.19
CA LYS A 117 7.86 10.80 11.91
C LYS A 117 8.19 10.87 10.43
N GLY A 118 8.11 12.06 9.84
CA GLY A 118 8.47 12.26 8.43
C GLY A 118 9.35 13.48 8.22
N CYS A 119 10.23 13.40 7.23
CA CYS A 119 10.97 14.56 6.71
C CYS A 119 10.73 14.60 5.19
N LEU A 120 10.07 15.65 4.71
CA LEU A 120 9.73 15.83 3.31
C LEU A 120 10.37 17.10 2.77
N ILE A 121 11.13 16.98 1.69
CA ILE A 121 11.69 18.10 0.93
C ILE A 121 11.01 18.15 -0.43
N THR A 122 10.29 19.24 -0.71
CA THR A 122 9.55 19.44 -1.97
C THR A 122 10.04 20.68 -2.74
N SER A 123 9.37 21.01 -3.84
CA SER A 123 9.59 22.25 -4.59
C SER A 123 9.15 23.47 -3.77
N GLN A 124 9.64 24.66 -4.13
CA GLN A 124 9.20 25.90 -3.48
C GLN A 124 7.71 26.17 -3.73
N ASP A 125 7.19 25.76 -4.88
CA ASP A 125 5.82 25.99 -5.32
C ASP A 125 4.83 25.08 -4.56
N ASP A 126 5.24 23.85 -4.24
CA ASP A 126 4.40 22.87 -3.54
C ASP A 126 4.48 22.96 -2.02
N LYS A 127 5.41 23.75 -1.48
CA LYS A 127 5.71 23.83 -0.03
C LYS A 127 4.45 24.03 0.82
N GLU A 128 3.63 25.02 0.48
CA GLU A 128 2.46 25.38 1.29
C GLU A 128 1.32 24.36 1.13
N ALA A 129 1.14 23.79 -0.06
CA ALA A 129 0.21 22.69 -0.28
C ALA A 129 0.61 21.46 0.57
N MET A 130 1.90 21.13 0.61
CA MET A 130 2.42 19.99 1.36
C MET A 130 2.30 20.21 2.87
N LYS A 131 2.63 21.41 3.37
CA LYS A 131 2.41 21.75 4.78
C LYS A 131 0.94 21.60 5.19
N LYS A 132 0.02 22.12 4.36
CA LYS A 132 -1.42 22.02 4.64
C LYS A 132 -1.88 20.56 4.67
N MET A 133 -1.36 19.73 3.77
CA MET A 133 -1.69 18.31 3.69
C MET A 133 -1.24 17.54 4.93
N TYR A 134 -0.01 17.79 5.39
CA TYR A 134 0.60 17.06 6.50
C TYR A 134 0.39 17.73 7.88
N ARG A 135 -0.44 18.78 7.96
CA ARG A 135 -0.64 19.60 9.17
C ARG A 135 -1.00 18.84 10.47
N ASN A 136 -1.63 17.67 10.34
CA ASN A 136 -2.10 16.85 11.46
C ASN A 136 -1.23 15.59 11.66
N THR A 137 0.02 15.63 11.21
CA THR A 137 0.99 14.53 11.26
C THR A 137 2.34 15.03 11.77
N ASP A 138 3.21 14.14 12.23
CA ASP A 138 4.58 14.46 12.66
C ASP A 138 5.57 14.57 11.46
N VAL A 139 5.06 14.98 10.30
CA VAL A 139 5.84 15.15 9.08
C VAL A 139 6.29 16.59 8.96
N ARG A 140 7.61 16.80 8.97
CA ARG A 140 8.23 18.10 8.73
C ARG A 140 8.39 18.33 7.24
N VAL A 141 7.93 19.47 6.75
CA VAL A 141 8.00 19.86 5.34
C VAL A 141 8.98 21.01 5.17
N ARG A 142 9.96 20.82 4.28
CA ARG A 142 10.90 21.84 3.80
C ARG A 142 10.86 21.90 2.27
N ALA A 143 11.43 22.95 1.71
CA ALA A 143 11.55 23.13 0.28
C ALA A 143 12.97 23.53 -0.13
N LEU A 144 13.31 23.20 -1.38
CA LEU A 144 14.52 23.64 -2.05
C LEU A 144 14.16 24.42 -3.32
N LYS A 145 14.94 25.45 -3.60
CA LYS A 145 14.89 26.14 -4.89
C LYS A 145 15.41 25.20 -5.98
N ASN A 146 14.85 25.29 -7.17
CA ASN A 146 15.26 24.54 -8.37
C ASN A 146 15.05 23.01 -8.32
N ILE A 147 14.21 22.51 -7.40
CA ILE A 147 13.67 21.15 -7.55
C ILE A 147 12.48 21.21 -8.50
N ASN A 148 12.68 20.68 -9.72
CA ASN A 148 11.61 20.38 -10.65
C ASN A 148 11.68 18.88 -10.98
N SER A 149 11.01 18.07 -10.16
CA SER A 149 11.12 16.62 -10.24
C SER A 149 9.78 15.97 -10.53
N VAL A 150 9.72 15.23 -11.63
CA VAL A 150 8.54 14.40 -12.00
C VAL A 150 8.50 13.11 -11.18
N ALA A 151 9.65 12.67 -10.66
CA ALA A 151 9.77 11.52 -9.78
C ALA A 151 10.04 11.96 -8.34
N SER A 152 9.50 11.22 -7.41
CA SER A 152 9.81 11.36 -5.98
C SER A 152 10.48 10.09 -5.51
N PHE A 153 11.26 10.18 -4.45
CA PHE A 153 11.70 8.99 -3.75
C PHE A 153 11.45 9.11 -2.27
N THR A 154 11.28 7.98 -1.60
CA THR A 154 11.09 7.89 -0.16
C THR A 154 11.94 6.78 0.41
N ILE A 155 12.73 7.12 1.41
CA ILE A 155 13.61 6.23 2.15
C ILE A 155 12.90 5.87 3.45
N PHE A 156 12.80 4.58 3.76
CA PHE A 156 12.17 4.06 4.97
C PHE A 156 12.74 2.68 5.28
N ASN A 157 12.98 2.37 6.56
CA ASN A 157 13.71 1.17 6.97
C ASN A 157 15.01 0.98 6.14
N ASN A 158 15.22 -0.20 5.56
CA ASN A 158 16.32 -0.50 4.63
C ASN A 158 15.87 -0.45 3.15
N LYS A 159 14.82 0.33 2.85
CA LYS A 159 14.16 0.40 1.55
C LYS A 159 14.16 1.81 0.97
N ILE A 160 14.11 1.87 -0.35
CA ILE A 160 13.88 3.09 -1.13
C ILE A 160 12.71 2.79 -2.07
N ALA A 161 11.69 3.64 -2.06
CA ALA A 161 10.67 3.65 -3.10
C ALA A 161 10.92 4.86 -4.01
N ILE A 162 11.12 4.61 -5.30
CA ILE A 162 11.12 5.64 -6.34
C ILE A 162 9.78 5.54 -7.05
N TYR A 163 9.07 6.66 -7.17
CA TYR A 163 7.75 6.67 -7.79
C TYR A 163 7.53 7.95 -8.58
N SER A 164 6.83 7.82 -9.70
CA SER A 164 6.33 8.95 -10.48
C SER A 164 4.80 8.85 -10.55
N ALA A 165 4.12 9.99 -10.46
CA ALA A 165 2.75 10.08 -10.98
C ALA A 165 2.77 10.81 -12.29
N THR A 166 3.02 10.04 -13.33
CA THR A 166 2.60 10.38 -14.68
C THR A 166 1.28 9.65 -14.97
N GLU A 167 0.76 9.75 -16.20
CA GLU A 167 -0.43 8.98 -16.64
C GLU A 167 -0.32 7.47 -16.38
N LYS A 168 0.90 6.94 -16.31
CA LYS A 168 1.20 5.55 -15.96
C LYS A 168 2.05 5.53 -14.69
N PRO A 169 1.45 5.60 -13.50
CA PRO A 169 2.22 5.61 -12.26
C PRO A 169 2.98 4.30 -12.13
N SER A 170 4.20 4.38 -11.61
CA SER A 170 5.03 3.21 -11.31
C SER A 170 5.75 3.43 -10.00
N VAL A 171 6.04 2.32 -9.32
CA VAL A 171 6.83 2.32 -8.09
C VAL A 171 7.93 1.28 -8.23
N VAL A 172 9.17 1.72 -8.05
CA VAL A 172 10.34 0.85 -7.91
C VAL A 172 10.71 0.81 -6.43
N ILE A 173 10.65 -0.36 -5.81
CA ILE A 173 11.09 -0.58 -4.43
C ILE A 173 12.43 -1.32 -4.47
N ILE A 174 13.46 -0.68 -3.91
CA ILE A 174 14.80 -1.24 -3.72
C ILE A 174 14.95 -1.54 -2.23
N GLU A 175 15.20 -2.80 -1.88
CA GLU A 175 15.52 -3.24 -0.53
C GLU A 175 17.02 -3.52 -0.46
N ASP A 176 17.77 -2.53 -0.01
CA ASP A 176 19.23 -2.59 0.14
C ASP A 176 19.65 -1.58 1.21
N ARG A 177 20.24 -2.10 2.30
CA ARG A 177 20.70 -1.29 3.42
C ARG A 177 21.79 -0.30 3.01
N ASN A 178 22.77 -0.71 2.21
CA ASN A 178 23.88 0.15 1.82
C ASN A 178 23.39 1.30 0.93
N VAL A 179 22.48 1.01 0.01
CA VAL A 179 21.90 2.04 -0.88
C VAL A 179 20.99 2.99 -0.10
N SER A 180 20.12 2.46 0.77
CA SER A 180 19.22 3.30 1.58
C SER A 180 19.97 4.18 2.58
N GLU A 181 21.01 3.68 3.25
CA GLU A 181 21.87 4.48 4.13
C GLU A 181 22.65 5.56 3.34
N SER A 182 23.17 5.22 2.16
CA SER A 182 23.87 6.18 1.29
C SER A 182 22.95 7.31 0.83
N LEU A 183 21.75 6.99 0.33
CA LEU A 183 20.78 8.00 -0.08
C LEU A 183 20.27 8.82 1.11
N LYS A 184 20.19 8.23 2.31
CA LYS A 184 19.83 8.95 3.53
C LYS A 184 20.90 9.98 3.92
N SER A 185 22.18 9.67 3.69
CA SER A 185 23.28 10.63 3.85
C SER A 185 23.09 11.84 2.91
N TYR A 186 22.84 11.59 1.62
CA TYR A 186 22.57 12.67 0.66
C TYR A 186 21.30 13.46 1.02
N PHE A 187 20.23 12.79 1.44
CA PHE A 187 19.03 13.45 1.93
C PHE A 187 19.35 14.37 3.11
N SER A 188 20.21 13.95 4.04
CA SER A 188 20.57 14.75 5.22
C SER A 188 21.31 16.05 4.83
N ILE A 189 22.17 15.99 3.81
CA ILE A 189 22.82 17.18 3.25
C ILE A 189 21.76 18.13 2.66
N LEU A 190 20.87 17.62 1.82
CA LEU A 190 19.77 18.40 1.23
C LEU A 190 18.85 18.99 2.31
N TRP A 191 18.58 18.24 3.36
CA TRP A 191 17.76 18.66 4.48
C TRP A 191 18.34 19.89 5.15
N ASN A 192 19.66 19.92 5.36
CA ASN A 192 20.36 21.04 6.01
C ASN A 192 20.33 22.33 5.19
N VAL A 193 20.28 22.25 3.86
CA VAL A 193 20.21 23.43 2.97
C VAL A 193 18.77 23.82 2.58
N SER A 194 17.79 22.95 2.85
CA SER A 194 16.37 23.21 2.62
C SER A 194 15.72 24.09 3.71
N LYS A 195 14.66 24.82 3.35
CA LYS A 195 13.96 25.77 4.24
C LYS A 195 12.47 25.50 4.37
#